data_AF-A0A0S8HFU4-F1
#
_entry.id   AF-A0A0S8HFU4-F1
#
_cell.length_a   1.000
_cell.length_b   1.000
_cell.length_c   1.000
_cell.angle_alpha   90.00
_cell.angle_beta   90.00
_cell.angle_gamma   90.00
#
_symmetry.space_group_name_H-M   'P 1'
#
loop_
_entity.id
_entity.type
_entity.pdbx_description
1 polymer ?
#
loop_
_entity_poly.entity_id
_entity_poly.type
_entity_poly.pdbx_seq_one_letter_code
_entity_poly.pdbx_strand_id
1 'polypeptide(L)'
;NYENWATGPQEDFSSQGPTNAWAGSSARIKPDICGPDGVSGYAYGSSPMYGPFYGTSAAAPHVAGAAALILSLNPGLSPDQLQSLIESNAIDMGDTGKDNIYGWGKIDLGFIMDDSWRLISLSKQPANTDIGAVLDSIIDKVISVWAYSEGSWKVYDPENPGFSDLTTMEAGSGYWLHLSVLASLTVSGSAPSNSIELTSGWNLVGYNSDTSQSVSDALASIEGKYISVWAYINGFWQVYDPNNPGFSDLTTMEPGYGYWINMNEACTWILP
;
A
#
# COMPACT_ATOMS: atom_id res chain seq x y z
N ASN A 1 18.96 -17.00 -7.69
CA ASN A 1 18.51 -16.36 -6.45
C ASN A 1 17.21 -15.64 -6.79
N TYR A 2 16.07 -16.26 -6.51
CA TYR A 2 14.72 -15.74 -6.82
C TYR A 2 14.34 -14.54 -5.95
N GLU A 3 15.20 -14.16 -4.99
CA GLU A 3 14.96 -13.06 -4.06
C GLU A 3 15.45 -11.70 -4.57
N ASN A 4 16.10 -11.63 -5.73
CA ASN A 4 16.54 -10.34 -6.28
C ASN A 4 15.97 -10.08 -7.69
N TRP A 5 14.68 -9.79 -7.71
CA TRP A 5 13.90 -9.36 -8.88
C TRP A 5 14.24 -7.95 -9.36
N ALA A 6 15.20 -7.26 -8.72
CA ALA A 6 15.69 -5.95 -9.12
C ALA A 6 16.90 -6.01 -10.08
N THR A 7 17.44 -7.20 -10.39
CA THR A 7 18.64 -7.33 -11.25
C THR A 7 18.65 -8.59 -12.15
N GLY A 8 17.52 -9.27 -12.33
CA GLY A 8 17.45 -10.46 -13.20
C GLY A 8 17.63 -10.10 -14.68
N PRO A 9 18.43 -10.85 -15.47
CA PRO A 9 18.59 -10.57 -16.89
C PRO A 9 17.29 -10.80 -17.66
N GLN A 10 17.09 -10.07 -18.75
CA GLN A 10 16.03 -10.36 -19.71
C GLN A 10 16.16 -11.80 -20.24
N GLU A 11 15.04 -12.49 -20.44
CA GLU A 11 15.00 -13.76 -21.15
C GLU A 11 15.44 -13.63 -22.61
N ASP A 12 16.29 -14.55 -23.09
CA ASP A 12 16.88 -14.51 -24.45
C ASP A 12 15.85 -14.50 -25.59
N PHE A 13 14.65 -15.04 -25.34
CA PHE A 13 13.56 -15.07 -26.31
C PHE A 13 12.69 -13.80 -26.30
N SER A 14 12.87 -12.91 -25.32
CA SER A 14 12.11 -11.67 -25.23
C SER A 14 12.47 -10.76 -26.38
N SER A 15 11.45 -10.29 -27.11
CA SER A 15 11.68 -9.42 -28.26
C SER A 15 12.22 -8.07 -27.84
N GLN A 16 13.26 -7.61 -28.53
CA GLN A 16 13.91 -6.33 -28.30
C GLN A 16 13.56 -5.34 -29.41
N GLY A 17 13.56 -4.06 -29.06
CA GLY A 17 13.52 -2.97 -30.02
C GLY A 17 14.86 -2.77 -30.75
N PRO A 18 14.94 -1.74 -31.60
CA PRO A 18 13.86 -0.81 -31.90
C PRO A 18 12.82 -1.42 -32.87
N THR A 19 11.64 -0.80 -32.97
CA THR A 19 10.65 -1.22 -33.97
C THR A 19 11.18 -1.05 -35.38
N ASN A 20 10.71 -1.85 -36.34
CA ASN A 20 10.93 -1.52 -37.75
C ASN A 20 10.35 -0.12 -38.06
N ALA A 21 11.16 0.73 -38.67
CA ALA A 21 10.68 2.00 -39.19
C ALA A 21 9.76 1.74 -40.38
N TRP A 22 8.55 2.29 -40.35
CA TRP A 22 7.69 2.34 -41.54
C TRP A 22 8.10 3.53 -42.39
N ALA A 23 7.82 3.51 -43.70
CA ALA A 23 8.24 4.57 -44.62
C ALA A 23 7.78 5.96 -44.12
N GLY A 24 8.75 6.78 -43.71
CA GLY A 24 8.53 8.12 -43.16
C GLY A 24 8.46 8.23 -41.63
N SER A 25 8.63 7.14 -40.87
CA SER A 25 8.70 7.17 -39.41
C SER A 25 10.10 6.85 -38.87
N SER A 26 10.40 7.32 -37.66
CA SER A 26 11.59 6.89 -36.92
C SER A 26 11.29 5.59 -36.18
N ALA A 27 12.32 4.75 -36.05
CA ALA A 27 12.25 3.55 -35.21
C ALA A 27 11.97 3.96 -33.76
N ARG A 28 11.06 3.25 -33.08
CA ARG A 28 10.66 3.54 -31.69
C ARG A 28 11.38 2.61 -30.72
N ILE A 29 11.66 3.12 -29.53
CA ILE A 29 12.15 2.31 -28.41
C ILE A 29 11.00 1.43 -27.91
N LYS A 30 11.24 0.12 -27.89
CA LYS A 30 10.33 -0.92 -27.36
C LYS A 30 11.17 -2.01 -26.67
N PRO A 31 10.63 -2.74 -25.68
CA PRO A 31 9.27 -2.67 -25.13
C PRO A 31 8.98 -1.37 -24.35
N ASP A 32 7.75 -1.20 -23.86
CA ASP A 32 7.41 -0.08 -22.97
C ASP A 32 7.81 -0.38 -21.52
N ILE A 33 7.56 -1.61 -21.08
CA ILE A 33 7.73 -2.09 -19.72
C ILE A 33 7.99 -3.60 -19.75
N CYS A 34 8.73 -4.10 -18.77
CA CYS A 34 8.92 -5.53 -18.51
C CYS A 34 8.01 -6.02 -17.38
N GLY A 35 7.62 -7.28 -17.43
CA GLY A 35 6.86 -7.95 -16.37
C GLY A 35 7.53 -9.26 -15.96
N PRO A 36 7.21 -9.80 -14.78
CA PRO A 36 7.71 -11.11 -14.34
C PRO A 36 7.26 -12.24 -15.28
N ASP A 37 8.17 -13.17 -15.56
CA ASP A 37 7.84 -14.46 -16.16
C ASP A 37 8.40 -15.61 -15.30
N GLY A 38 8.37 -16.85 -15.81
CA GLY A 38 8.79 -18.00 -15.03
C GLY A 38 7.89 -18.25 -13.82
N VAL A 39 6.60 -17.94 -13.92
CA VAL A 39 5.66 -18.00 -12.79
C VAL A 39 4.95 -19.35 -12.67
N SER A 40 4.60 -19.71 -11.43
CA SER A 40 3.66 -20.81 -11.17
C SER A 40 2.23 -20.30 -11.26
N GLY A 41 1.33 -21.03 -11.94
CA GLY A 41 -0.09 -20.66 -12.02
C GLY A 41 -1.00 -21.87 -11.93
N TYR A 42 -2.26 -21.69 -11.52
CA TYR A 42 -3.24 -22.78 -11.40
C TYR A 42 -3.46 -23.56 -12.72
N ALA A 43 -3.34 -22.87 -13.86
CA ALA A 43 -3.46 -23.47 -15.19
C ALA A 43 -2.25 -24.31 -15.63
N TYR A 44 -1.05 -24.01 -15.13
CA TYR A 44 0.20 -24.73 -15.46
C TYR A 44 0.68 -25.64 -14.31
N GLY A 45 0.09 -25.49 -13.13
CA GLY A 45 0.36 -26.26 -11.91
C GLY A 45 1.73 -25.97 -11.29
N SER A 46 1.92 -26.41 -10.05
CA SER A 46 3.23 -26.61 -9.40
C SER A 46 3.83 -27.98 -9.73
N SER A 47 3.32 -28.64 -10.78
CA SER A 47 3.73 -29.99 -11.15
C SER A 47 5.21 -29.99 -11.56
N PRO A 48 6.04 -30.87 -10.99
CA PRO A 48 7.42 -31.09 -11.43
C PRO A 48 7.53 -31.44 -12.93
N MET A 49 6.42 -31.84 -13.55
CA MET A 49 6.35 -32.28 -14.94
C MET A 49 6.19 -31.13 -15.96
N TYR A 50 5.70 -29.96 -15.55
CA TYR A 50 5.42 -28.84 -16.46
C TYR A 50 6.30 -27.60 -16.24
N GLY A 51 6.95 -27.49 -15.07
CA GLY A 51 7.85 -26.37 -14.77
C GLY A 51 7.13 -25.01 -14.72
N PRO A 52 7.88 -23.92 -14.45
CA PRO A 52 7.32 -22.57 -14.46
C PRO A 52 6.89 -22.14 -15.87
N PHE A 53 5.90 -21.25 -15.97
CA PHE A 53 5.46 -20.69 -17.25
C PHE A 53 6.33 -19.49 -17.65
N TYR A 54 7.25 -19.73 -18.59
CA TYR A 54 8.13 -18.72 -19.18
C TYR A 54 7.51 -18.11 -20.43
N GLY A 55 7.82 -16.85 -20.70
CA GLY A 55 7.38 -16.16 -21.90
C GLY A 55 6.84 -14.77 -21.65
N THR A 56 6.87 -13.94 -22.68
CA THR A 56 6.19 -12.64 -22.68
C THR A 56 4.66 -12.79 -22.49
N SER A 57 4.10 -13.95 -22.85
CA SER A 57 2.72 -14.35 -22.52
C SER A 57 2.46 -14.50 -21.03
N ALA A 58 3.48 -14.75 -20.21
CA ALA A 58 3.41 -14.75 -18.75
C ALA A 58 3.62 -13.35 -18.17
N ALA A 59 4.51 -12.55 -18.77
CA ALA A 59 4.76 -11.16 -18.37
C ALA A 59 3.56 -10.23 -18.63
N ALA A 60 2.93 -10.33 -19.80
CA ALA A 60 1.80 -9.49 -20.20
C ALA A 60 0.62 -9.49 -19.20
N PRO A 61 0.12 -10.63 -18.69
CA PRO A 61 -0.97 -10.63 -17.71
C PRO A 61 -0.58 -10.06 -16.35
N HIS A 62 0.71 -10.07 -15.95
CA HIS A 62 1.13 -9.36 -14.72
C HIS A 62 1.01 -7.85 -14.88
N VAL A 63 1.47 -7.32 -16.01
CA VAL A 63 1.32 -5.89 -16.36
C VAL A 63 -0.15 -5.52 -16.45
N ALA A 64 -0.99 -6.39 -17.04
CA ALA A 64 -2.43 -6.19 -17.10
C ALA A 64 -3.10 -6.21 -15.71
N GLY A 65 -2.69 -7.11 -14.82
CA GLY A 65 -3.20 -7.18 -13.44
C GLY A 65 -2.83 -5.95 -12.61
N ALA A 66 -1.59 -5.47 -12.74
CA ALA A 66 -1.14 -4.22 -12.15
C ALA A 66 -1.96 -3.02 -12.66
N ALA A 67 -2.16 -2.93 -13.98
CA ALA A 67 -3.01 -1.92 -14.58
C ALA A 67 -4.47 -1.97 -14.07
N ALA A 68 -5.02 -3.17 -13.90
CA ALA A 68 -6.37 -3.37 -13.36
C ALA A 68 -6.48 -2.92 -11.90
N LEU A 69 -5.45 -3.17 -11.08
CA LEU A 69 -5.39 -2.71 -9.69
C LEU A 69 -5.32 -1.18 -9.60
N ILE A 70 -4.51 -0.54 -10.47
CA ILE A 70 -4.46 0.92 -10.55
C ILE A 70 -5.83 1.50 -10.92
N LEU A 71 -6.49 0.91 -11.93
CA LEU A 71 -7.81 1.33 -12.38
C LEU A 71 -8.91 1.05 -11.35
N SER A 72 -8.78 0.05 -10.48
CA SER A 72 -9.76 -0.19 -9.41
C SER A 72 -9.69 0.91 -8.35
N LEU A 73 -8.51 1.48 -8.12
CA LEU A 73 -8.29 2.62 -7.22
C LEU A 73 -8.66 3.96 -7.88
N ASN A 74 -8.43 4.10 -9.19
CA ASN A 74 -8.79 5.30 -9.95
C ASN A 74 -9.39 4.97 -11.34
N PRO A 75 -10.71 4.69 -11.41
CA PRO A 75 -11.37 4.29 -12.65
C PRO A 75 -11.41 5.37 -13.74
N GLY A 76 -11.08 6.62 -13.40
CA GLY A 76 -11.14 7.78 -14.30
C GLY A 76 -9.86 8.02 -15.12
N LEU A 77 -8.79 7.25 -14.89
CA LEU A 77 -7.53 7.41 -15.63
C LEU A 77 -7.72 7.12 -17.12
N SER A 78 -7.19 8.01 -17.97
CA SER A 78 -7.07 7.72 -19.40
C SER A 78 -5.99 6.64 -19.65
N PRO A 79 -6.02 5.96 -20.81
CA PRO A 79 -4.97 5.00 -21.17
C PRO A 79 -3.56 5.58 -21.12
N ASP A 80 -3.37 6.82 -21.57
CA ASP A 80 -2.07 7.50 -21.57
C ASP A 80 -1.60 7.84 -20.14
N GLN A 81 -2.53 8.25 -19.26
CA GLN A 81 -2.22 8.50 -17.85
C GLN A 81 -1.85 7.22 -17.12
N LEU A 82 -2.58 6.13 -17.37
CA LEU A 82 -2.29 4.81 -16.81
C LEU A 82 -0.93 4.29 -17.27
N GLN A 83 -0.63 4.38 -18.57
CA GLN A 83 0.66 3.99 -19.11
C GLN A 83 1.78 4.83 -18.50
N SER A 84 1.63 6.16 -18.46
CA SER A 84 2.64 7.05 -17.88
C SER A 84 2.90 6.73 -16.41
N LEU A 85 1.85 6.43 -15.65
CA LEU A 85 1.97 6.05 -14.24
C LEU A 85 2.74 4.74 -14.08
N ILE A 86 2.41 3.71 -14.87
CA ILE A 86 3.11 2.42 -14.84
C ILE A 86 4.59 2.59 -15.24
N GLU A 87 4.87 3.35 -16.31
CA GLU A 87 6.22 3.59 -16.81
C GLU A 87 7.06 4.42 -15.83
N SER A 88 6.48 5.45 -15.21
CA SER A 88 7.19 6.33 -14.26
C SER A 88 7.61 5.65 -12.97
N ASN A 89 6.95 4.54 -12.61
CA ASN A 89 7.22 3.78 -11.40
C ASN A 89 8.03 2.50 -11.66
N ALA A 90 8.42 2.26 -12.92
CA ALA A 90 9.22 1.10 -13.26
C ALA A 90 10.57 1.12 -12.54
N ILE A 91 11.06 -0.06 -12.16
CA ILE A 91 12.45 -0.23 -11.74
C ILE A 91 13.28 -0.40 -12.99
N ASP A 92 14.16 0.55 -13.27
CA ASP A 92 15.09 0.51 -14.41
C ASP A 92 16.03 -0.72 -14.31
N MET A 93 16.10 -1.52 -15.38
CA MET A 93 16.81 -2.81 -15.41
C MET A 93 17.98 -2.84 -16.41
N GLY A 94 18.41 -1.68 -16.93
CA GLY A 94 19.42 -1.61 -17.99
C GLY A 94 20.21 -0.31 -18.00
N ASP A 95 20.33 0.29 -19.19
CA ASP A 95 20.93 1.61 -19.34
C ASP A 95 19.94 2.66 -18.80
N THR A 96 20.43 3.68 -18.08
CA THR A 96 19.55 4.68 -17.46
C THR A 96 18.55 5.29 -18.45
N GLY A 97 17.27 5.12 -18.16
CA GLY A 97 16.15 5.61 -18.97
C GLY A 97 15.56 4.55 -19.90
N LYS A 98 14.68 4.97 -20.82
CA LYS A 98 13.99 4.02 -21.70
C LYS A 98 14.96 3.38 -22.71
N ASP A 99 15.07 2.05 -22.71
CA ASP A 99 15.96 1.30 -23.60
C ASP A 99 15.23 0.24 -24.46
N ASN A 100 15.95 -0.37 -25.42
CA ASN A 100 15.38 -1.35 -26.37
C ASN A 100 15.27 -2.78 -25.82
N ILE A 101 15.71 -3.02 -24.58
CA ILE A 101 15.74 -4.33 -23.93
C ILE A 101 14.65 -4.38 -22.86
N TYR A 102 14.64 -3.41 -21.96
CA TYR A 102 13.76 -3.35 -20.79
C TYR A 102 12.66 -2.29 -20.91
N GLY A 103 12.69 -1.43 -21.93
CA GLY A 103 11.79 -0.27 -21.96
C GLY A 103 12.13 0.65 -20.80
N TRP A 104 11.13 1.03 -20.00
CA TRP A 104 11.37 1.78 -18.75
C TRP A 104 11.85 0.90 -17.59
N GLY A 105 11.95 -0.41 -17.79
CA GLY A 105 12.33 -1.35 -16.75
C GLY A 105 11.19 -2.27 -16.36
N LYS A 106 11.36 -2.96 -15.24
CA LYS A 106 10.38 -3.91 -14.72
C LYS A 106 9.26 -3.15 -14.02
N ILE A 107 8.03 -3.56 -14.29
CA ILE A 107 6.86 -3.06 -13.59
C ILE A 107 7.05 -3.18 -12.08
N ASP A 108 6.72 -2.09 -11.41
CA ASP A 108 6.69 -2.02 -9.96
C ASP A 108 5.47 -1.21 -9.54
N LEU A 109 4.86 -1.69 -8.48
CA LEU A 109 3.69 -1.08 -7.86
C LEU A 109 4.10 -0.36 -6.57
N GLY A 110 5.37 0.01 -6.37
CA GLY A 110 5.86 0.65 -5.15
C GLY A 110 5.15 1.96 -4.76
N PHE A 111 4.49 2.64 -5.71
CA PHE A 111 3.58 3.76 -5.40
C PHE A 111 2.27 3.32 -4.72
N ILE A 112 1.92 2.03 -4.78
CA ILE A 112 0.95 1.37 -3.90
C ILE A 112 1.68 1.04 -2.60
N MET A 113 2.08 2.10 -1.87
CA MET A 113 2.73 2.05 -0.56
C MET A 113 3.94 1.11 -0.51
N ASP A 114 5.15 1.66 -0.62
CA ASP A 114 6.41 0.96 -0.33
C ASP A 114 6.78 1.07 1.17
N ASP A 115 8.01 0.69 1.51
CA ASP A 115 8.57 0.79 2.87
C ASP A 115 8.68 2.24 3.40
N SER A 116 8.24 3.27 2.68
CA SER A 116 8.12 4.64 3.18
C SER A 116 6.78 4.92 3.88
N TRP A 117 5.76 4.07 3.69
CA TRP A 117 4.43 4.26 4.25
C TRP A 117 4.21 3.47 5.53
N ARG A 118 3.68 4.12 6.56
CA ARG A 118 3.34 3.49 7.84
C ARG A 118 1.88 3.79 8.18
N LEU A 119 1.10 2.73 8.39
CA LEU A 119 -0.23 2.86 8.96
C LEU A 119 -0.11 2.82 10.49
N ILE A 120 -0.17 3.99 11.11
CA ILE A 120 0.07 4.16 12.54
C ILE A 120 -1.18 4.66 13.27
N SER A 121 -1.12 4.60 14.58
CA SER A 121 -1.97 5.35 15.48
C SER A 121 -1.16 5.88 16.66
N LEU A 122 -1.73 6.84 17.40
CA LEU A 122 -1.06 7.38 18.58
C LEU A 122 -1.42 6.54 19.81
N SER A 123 -0.41 6.00 20.49
CA SER A 123 -0.59 5.22 21.72
C SER A 123 -0.93 6.07 22.95
N LYS A 124 -0.74 7.40 22.87
CA LYS A 124 -1.07 8.38 23.90
C LYS A 124 -1.85 9.53 23.29
N GLN A 125 -2.77 10.11 24.06
CA GLN A 125 -3.49 11.32 23.65
C GLN A 125 -2.60 12.55 23.89
N PRO A 126 -2.16 13.26 22.83
CA PRO A 126 -1.34 14.45 22.98
C PRO A 126 -2.09 15.56 23.74
N ALA A 127 -1.37 16.32 24.57
CA ALA A 127 -1.92 17.52 25.20
C ALA A 127 -2.08 18.68 24.19
N ASN A 128 -1.17 18.75 23.21
CA ASN A 128 -1.29 19.61 22.04
C ASN A 128 -1.50 18.71 20.82
N THR A 129 -2.69 18.79 20.21
CA THR A 129 -3.07 17.92 19.10
C THR A 129 -2.70 18.50 17.74
N ASP A 130 -2.12 19.71 17.68
CA ASP A 130 -1.59 20.27 16.43
C ASP A 130 -0.61 19.29 15.77
N ILE A 131 -0.85 18.97 14.50
CA ILE A 131 -0.10 17.93 13.79
C ILE A 131 1.39 18.26 13.68
N GLY A 132 1.75 19.53 13.52
CA GLY A 132 3.16 19.95 13.48
C GLY A 132 3.84 19.74 14.83
N ALA A 133 3.14 20.05 15.93
CA ALA A 133 3.64 19.80 17.28
C ALA A 133 3.75 18.30 17.62
N VAL A 134 2.80 17.48 17.18
CA VAL A 134 2.85 16.02 17.38
C VAL A 134 4.02 15.40 16.62
N LEU A 135 4.26 15.86 15.39
CA LEU A 135 5.31 15.33 14.51
C LEU A 135 6.67 15.99 14.70
N ASP A 136 6.84 16.96 15.60
CA ASP A 136 8.05 17.80 15.76
C ASP A 136 9.36 16.99 15.77
N SER A 137 9.38 15.83 16.43
CA SER A 137 10.58 14.95 16.50
C SER A 137 11.02 14.35 15.17
N ILE A 138 10.14 14.32 14.17
CA ILE A 138 10.35 13.68 12.86
C ILE A 138 9.88 14.54 11.68
N ILE A 139 9.48 15.79 11.91
CA ILE A 139 8.80 16.62 10.91
C ILE A 139 9.65 16.83 9.65
N ASP A 140 10.97 16.86 9.80
CA ASP A 140 11.97 16.94 8.74
C ASP A 140 11.99 15.72 7.80
N LYS A 141 11.37 14.61 8.22
CA LYS A 141 11.29 13.35 7.47
C LYS A 141 9.90 13.08 6.94
N VAL A 142 8.90 13.88 7.32
CA VAL A 142 7.51 13.70 6.91
C VAL A 142 7.31 14.29 5.52
N ILE A 143 6.90 13.43 4.57
CA ILE A 143 6.47 13.86 3.24
C ILE A 143 4.98 14.24 3.29
N SER A 144 4.15 13.36 3.84
CA SER A 144 2.72 13.67 4.04
C SER A 144 2.09 12.77 5.10
N VAL A 145 1.00 13.24 5.69
CA VAL A 145 0.15 12.46 6.60
C VAL A 145 -1.28 12.48 6.10
N TRP A 146 -1.92 11.32 6.06
CA TRP A 146 -3.30 11.17 5.62
C TRP A 146 -4.15 10.51 6.69
N ALA A 147 -5.36 11.02 6.87
CA ALA A 147 -6.37 10.43 7.75
C ALA A 147 -7.68 10.29 6.98
N TYR A 148 -8.50 9.33 7.38
CA TYR A 148 -9.84 9.15 6.83
C TYR A 148 -10.85 9.32 7.95
N SER A 149 -11.69 10.35 7.84
CA SER A 149 -12.69 10.68 8.85
C SER A 149 -13.95 11.20 8.16
N GLU A 150 -15.11 10.88 8.72
CA GLU A 150 -16.41 11.40 8.25
C GLU A 150 -16.65 11.13 6.75
N GLY A 151 -16.15 10.01 6.23
CA GLY A 151 -16.32 9.62 4.83
C GLY A 151 -15.39 10.34 3.83
N SER A 152 -14.38 11.07 4.32
CA SER A 152 -13.48 11.86 3.48
C SER A 152 -12.02 11.70 3.91
N TRP A 153 -11.12 11.79 2.92
CA TRP A 153 -9.69 11.87 3.15
C TRP A 153 -9.29 13.28 3.53
N LYS A 154 -8.44 13.39 4.54
CA LYS A 154 -7.77 14.63 4.97
C LYS A 154 -6.27 14.44 4.88
N VAL A 155 -5.54 15.48 4.53
CA VAL A 155 -4.09 15.45 4.28
C VAL A 155 -3.37 16.57 5.01
N TYR A 156 -2.16 16.27 5.47
CA TYR A 156 -1.17 17.23 5.93
C TYR A 156 0.10 17.03 5.13
N ASP A 157 0.57 18.10 4.50
CA ASP A 157 1.81 18.17 3.75
C ASP A 157 2.59 19.40 4.25
N PRO A 158 3.69 19.21 4.99
CA PRO A 158 4.45 20.32 5.56
C PRO A 158 5.08 21.23 4.51
N GLU A 159 5.36 20.73 3.29
CA GLU A 159 5.90 21.52 2.19
C GLU A 159 4.79 22.21 1.38
N ASN A 160 3.56 21.71 1.44
CA ASN A 160 2.39 22.24 0.72
C ASN A 160 1.20 22.56 1.66
N PRO A 161 1.31 23.55 2.56
CA PRO A 161 0.25 23.86 3.54
C PRO A 161 -1.06 24.31 2.91
N GLY A 162 -1.06 24.84 1.68
CA GLY A 162 -2.27 25.22 0.95
C GLY A 162 -3.11 24.03 0.46
N PHE A 163 -2.54 22.82 0.45
CA PHE A 163 -3.23 21.57 0.15
C PHE A 163 -3.64 20.80 1.41
N SER A 164 -3.26 21.29 2.60
CA SER A 164 -3.46 20.59 3.87
C SER A 164 -4.77 20.99 4.56
N ASP A 165 -5.60 19.99 4.88
CA ASP A 165 -6.84 20.13 5.64
C ASP A 165 -6.89 19.23 6.90
N LEU A 166 -5.90 18.36 7.09
CA LEU A 166 -5.62 17.68 8.34
C LEU A 166 -4.76 18.59 9.23
N THR A 167 -5.33 19.04 10.34
CA THR A 167 -4.66 19.99 11.25
C THR A 167 -4.29 19.39 12.59
N THR A 168 -4.88 18.25 12.95
CA THR A 168 -4.66 17.60 14.24
C THR A 168 -4.34 16.11 14.11
N MET A 169 -3.57 15.62 15.09
CA MET A 169 -3.38 14.19 15.34
C MET A 169 -3.77 13.85 16.78
N GLU A 170 -4.60 12.83 16.93
CA GLU A 170 -5.19 12.41 18.21
C GLU A 170 -5.18 10.88 18.31
N ALA A 171 -5.24 10.36 19.54
CA ALA A 171 -5.41 8.93 19.71
C ALA A 171 -6.82 8.50 19.30
N GLY A 172 -6.99 7.22 18.93
CA GLY A 172 -8.24 6.66 18.40
C GLY A 172 -8.41 6.77 16.89
N SER A 173 -7.67 7.66 16.23
CA SER A 173 -7.63 7.75 14.76
C SER A 173 -6.45 6.96 14.19
N GLY A 174 -6.62 6.43 12.97
CA GLY A 174 -5.52 5.88 12.18
C GLY A 174 -4.96 6.91 11.21
N TYR A 175 -3.65 6.85 10.97
CA TYR A 175 -2.94 7.78 10.09
C TYR A 175 -1.99 7.02 9.17
N TRP A 176 -1.99 7.40 7.90
CA TRP A 176 -0.96 7.02 6.95
C TRP A 176 0.15 8.07 7.01
N LEU A 177 1.33 7.67 7.48
CA LEU A 177 2.55 8.48 7.43
C LEU A 177 3.39 8.07 6.23
N HIS A 178 3.68 9.04 5.37
CA HIS A 178 4.66 8.90 4.30
C HIS A 178 5.96 9.59 4.74
N LEU A 179 7.05 8.83 4.81
CA LEU A 179 8.33 9.32 5.33
C LEU A 179 9.44 9.20 4.29
N SER A 180 10.30 10.21 4.19
CA SER A 180 11.50 10.13 3.33
C SER A 180 12.53 9.11 3.82
N VAL A 181 12.50 8.80 5.12
CA VAL A 181 13.32 7.76 5.76
C VAL A 181 12.64 7.29 7.05
N LEU A 182 12.87 6.04 7.43
CA LEU A 182 12.39 5.49 8.70
C LEU A 182 12.78 6.35 9.90
N ALA A 183 11.81 6.57 10.80
CA ALA A 183 11.98 7.40 11.98
C ALA A 183 11.20 6.83 13.17
N SER A 184 11.59 7.24 14.38
CA SER A 184 10.87 6.91 15.62
C SER A 184 10.13 8.13 16.12
N LEU A 185 8.80 8.09 16.05
CA LEU A 185 7.94 9.13 16.60
C LEU A 185 7.76 8.91 18.12
N THR A 186 7.99 9.96 18.91
CA THR A 186 7.70 9.94 20.36
C THR A 186 6.55 10.87 20.68
N VAL A 187 5.44 10.32 21.15
CA VAL A 187 4.27 11.10 21.58
C VAL A 187 4.14 11.05 23.10
N SER A 188 4.13 12.22 23.72
CA SER A 188 3.85 12.37 25.16
C SER A 188 2.41 12.84 25.37
N GLY A 189 1.77 12.36 26.43
CA GLY A 189 0.34 12.62 26.62
C GLY A 189 -0.30 11.78 27.72
N SER A 190 -1.62 11.90 27.83
CA SER A 190 -2.41 11.06 28.73
C SER A 190 -2.76 9.72 28.09
N ALA A 191 -3.29 8.80 28.89
CA ALA A 191 -3.91 7.60 28.35
C ALA A 191 -5.05 8.00 27.39
N PRO A 192 -5.18 7.33 26.24
CA PRO A 192 -6.27 7.59 25.30
C PRO A 192 -7.62 7.09 25.84
N SER A 193 -8.71 7.52 25.21
CA SER A 193 -10.03 6.93 25.45
C SER A 193 -10.00 5.44 25.11
N ASN A 194 -10.56 4.60 25.98
CA ASN A 194 -10.73 3.17 25.70
C ASN A 194 -11.99 2.87 24.87
N SER A 195 -12.68 3.89 24.36
CA SER A 195 -13.82 3.76 23.48
C SER A 195 -13.62 4.54 22.19
N ILE A 196 -13.97 3.91 21.06
CA ILE A 196 -13.96 4.52 19.72
C ILE A 196 -15.34 4.33 19.09
N GLU A 197 -15.93 5.42 18.61
CA GLU A 197 -17.18 5.39 17.87
C GLU A 197 -16.92 4.96 16.42
N LEU A 198 -17.60 3.90 15.97
CA LEU A 198 -17.49 3.36 14.62
C LEU A 198 -18.79 3.58 13.85
N THR A 199 -18.66 3.98 12.60
CA THR A 199 -19.78 4.13 11.66
C THR A 199 -19.91 2.89 10.78
N SER A 200 -21.07 2.68 10.16
CA SER A 200 -21.21 1.65 9.12
C SER A 200 -20.26 1.94 7.95
N GLY A 201 -19.64 0.89 7.40
CA GLY A 201 -18.62 0.98 6.37
C GLY A 201 -17.20 1.10 6.95
N TRP A 202 -16.31 1.73 6.20
CA TRP A 202 -14.89 1.78 6.53
C TRP A 202 -14.56 2.84 7.58
N ASN A 203 -13.84 2.43 8.62
CA ASN A 203 -13.31 3.32 9.66
C ASN A 203 -11.79 3.13 9.75
N LEU A 204 -11.04 4.24 9.71
CA LEU A 204 -9.59 4.25 9.90
C LEU A 204 -9.28 4.65 11.34
N VAL A 205 -8.93 3.68 12.17
CA VAL A 205 -8.87 3.84 13.62
C VAL A 205 -7.55 3.38 14.21
N GLY A 206 -7.26 3.86 15.41
CA GLY A 206 -6.13 3.40 16.21
C GLY A 206 -6.52 2.29 17.18
N TYR A 207 -5.53 1.51 17.61
CA TYR A 207 -5.69 0.56 18.70
C TYR A 207 -5.27 1.21 20.02
N ASN A 208 -6.24 1.83 20.70
CA ASN A 208 -6.10 2.52 21.98
C ASN A 208 -5.99 1.54 23.17
N SER A 209 -5.06 0.59 23.12
CA SER A 209 -4.66 -0.23 24.26
C SER A 209 -3.15 -0.14 24.44
N ASP A 210 -2.66 -0.37 25.65
CA ASP A 210 -1.22 -0.48 25.94
C ASP A 210 -0.72 -1.94 25.79
N THR A 211 -1.61 -2.88 25.45
CA THR A 211 -1.28 -4.32 25.35
C THR A 211 -1.71 -4.93 24.03
N SER A 212 -0.80 -5.68 23.40
CA SER A 212 -1.12 -6.46 22.20
C SER A 212 -2.07 -7.62 22.53
N GLN A 213 -3.05 -7.86 21.67
CA GLN A 213 -4.03 -8.94 21.83
C GLN A 213 -4.34 -9.61 20.51
N SER A 214 -4.91 -10.82 20.55
CA SER A 214 -5.46 -11.43 19.34
C SER A 214 -6.54 -10.52 18.73
N VAL A 215 -6.71 -10.54 17.42
CA VAL A 215 -7.74 -9.70 16.77
C VAL A 215 -9.14 -10.01 17.33
N SER A 216 -9.43 -11.28 17.62
CA SER A 216 -10.71 -11.68 18.22
C SER A 216 -10.92 -11.10 19.62
N ASP A 217 -9.89 -11.07 20.46
CA ASP A 217 -10.01 -10.54 21.82
C ASP A 217 -10.09 -9.00 21.80
N ALA A 218 -9.27 -8.36 20.96
CA ALA A 218 -9.29 -6.91 20.78
C ALA A 218 -10.65 -6.39 20.29
N LEU A 219 -11.35 -7.16 19.46
CA LEU A 219 -12.65 -6.80 18.88
C LEU A 219 -13.85 -7.43 19.60
N ALA A 220 -13.65 -8.06 20.76
CA ALA A 220 -14.69 -8.82 21.46
C ALA A 220 -15.95 -8.00 21.76
N SER A 221 -15.81 -6.69 22.06
CA SER A 221 -16.96 -5.81 22.33
C SER A 221 -17.83 -5.50 21.11
N ILE A 222 -17.32 -5.76 19.90
CA ILE A 222 -18.02 -5.53 18.63
C ILE A 222 -18.13 -6.80 17.77
N GLU A 223 -18.03 -7.97 18.39
CA GLU A 223 -18.15 -9.26 17.72
C GLU A 223 -19.44 -9.34 16.87
N GLY A 224 -19.30 -9.79 15.62
CA GLY A 224 -20.41 -9.90 14.66
C GLY A 224 -20.83 -8.60 13.97
N LYS A 225 -20.24 -7.45 14.32
CA LYS A 225 -20.59 -6.12 13.76
C LYS A 225 -19.65 -5.64 12.66
N TYR A 226 -18.61 -6.39 12.35
CA TYR A 226 -17.64 -6.09 11.31
C TYR A 226 -17.54 -7.22 10.28
N ILE A 227 -17.16 -6.84 9.07
CA ILE A 227 -16.97 -7.70 7.91
C ILE A 227 -15.51 -8.16 7.85
N SER A 228 -14.57 -7.23 8.01
CA SER A 228 -13.13 -7.50 7.91
C SER A 228 -12.31 -6.40 8.58
N VAL A 229 -11.13 -6.75 9.06
CA VAL A 229 -10.13 -5.81 9.60
C VAL A 229 -8.85 -5.91 8.80
N TRP A 230 -8.26 -4.78 8.45
CA TRP A 230 -7.05 -4.70 7.65
C TRP A 230 -6.00 -3.85 8.37
N ALA A 231 -4.75 -4.29 8.28
CA ALA A 231 -3.59 -3.55 8.77
C ALA A 231 -2.52 -3.51 7.67
N TYR A 232 -1.64 -2.53 7.75
CA TYR A 232 -0.48 -2.45 6.87
C TYR A 232 0.78 -2.46 7.72
N ILE A 233 1.43 -3.62 7.76
CA ILE A 233 2.50 -3.95 8.70
C ILE A 233 3.72 -4.37 7.89
N ASN A 234 4.86 -3.73 8.16
CA ASN A 234 6.15 -4.02 7.51
C ASN A 234 6.09 -4.03 5.97
N GLY A 235 5.33 -3.11 5.37
CA GLY A 235 5.23 -3.01 3.91
C GLY A 235 4.14 -3.88 3.28
N PHE A 236 3.38 -4.65 4.07
CA PHE A 236 2.40 -5.60 3.56
C PHE A 236 1.02 -5.41 4.19
N TRP A 237 -0.01 -5.58 3.37
CA TRP A 237 -1.39 -5.69 3.84
C TRP A 237 -1.59 -7.04 4.53
N GLN A 238 -2.23 -7.00 5.69
CA GLN A 238 -2.71 -8.15 6.42
C GLN A 238 -4.21 -7.98 6.69
N VAL A 239 -4.94 -9.08 6.70
CA VAL A 239 -6.40 -9.11 6.84
C VAL A 239 -6.85 -10.11 7.88
N TYR A 240 -7.90 -9.75 8.59
CA TYR A 240 -8.71 -10.63 9.42
C TYR A 240 -10.15 -10.59 8.92
N ASP A 241 -10.66 -11.72 8.46
CA ASP A 241 -12.06 -11.93 8.09
C ASP A 241 -12.61 -13.11 8.91
N PRO A 242 -13.51 -12.87 9.88
CA PRO A 242 -14.03 -13.93 10.75
C PRO A 242 -14.81 -15.00 9.98
N ASN A 243 -15.32 -14.69 8.78
CA ASN A 243 -16.04 -15.64 7.92
C ASN A 243 -15.11 -16.36 6.92
N ASN A 244 -13.86 -15.90 6.77
CA ASN A 244 -12.87 -16.50 5.87
C ASN A 244 -11.49 -16.66 6.55
N PRO A 245 -11.38 -17.53 7.58
CA PRO A 245 -10.14 -17.69 8.35
C PRO A 245 -8.97 -18.23 7.52
N GLY A 246 -9.24 -18.93 6.41
CA GLY A 246 -8.18 -19.43 5.51
C GLY A 246 -7.49 -18.34 4.68
N PHE A 247 -8.10 -17.16 4.58
CA PHE A 247 -7.55 -15.97 3.93
C PHE A 247 -6.99 -14.96 4.95
N SER A 248 -7.17 -15.20 6.25
CA SER A 248 -6.79 -14.28 7.31
C SER A 248 -5.35 -14.52 7.79
N ASP A 249 -4.53 -13.48 7.75
CA ASP A 249 -3.13 -13.48 8.19
C ASP A 249 -2.83 -12.41 9.26
N LEU A 250 -3.75 -11.47 9.49
CA LEU A 250 -3.71 -10.57 10.65
C LEU A 250 -4.19 -11.32 11.90
N THR A 251 -3.26 -11.61 12.81
CA THR A 251 -3.55 -12.42 14.02
C THR A 251 -3.59 -11.60 15.30
N THR A 252 -2.89 -10.47 15.34
CA THR A 252 -2.69 -9.66 16.54
C THR A 252 -2.95 -8.18 16.23
N MET A 253 -3.62 -7.48 17.16
CA MET A 253 -3.67 -6.03 17.19
C MET A 253 -2.65 -5.51 18.22
N GLU A 254 -1.82 -4.56 17.81
CA GLU A 254 -0.69 -4.06 18.59
C GLU A 254 -0.76 -2.54 18.75
N PRO A 255 -0.37 -1.99 19.93
CA PRO A 255 -0.35 -0.55 20.16
C PRO A 255 0.53 0.18 19.14
N GLY A 256 0.06 1.31 18.63
CA GLY A 256 0.81 2.17 17.70
C GLY A 256 0.57 1.88 16.22
N TYR A 257 -0.14 0.80 15.86
CA TYR A 257 -0.60 0.57 14.49
C TYR A 257 -1.99 1.16 14.25
N GLY A 258 -2.24 1.56 13.00
CA GLY A 258 -3.58 1.89 12.53
C GLY A 258 -4.26 0.67 11.91
N TYR A 259 -5.60 0.68 11.93
CA TYR A 259 -6.42 -0.41 11.43
C TYR A 259 -7.59 0.13 10.63
N TRP A 260 -7.89 -0.54 9.52
CA TRP A 260 -9.14 -0.36 8.80
C TRP A 260 -10.15 -1.39 9.29
N ILE A 261 -11.27 -0.94 9.82
CA ILE A 261 -12.37 -1.82 10.24
C ILE A 261 -13.56 -1.54 9.34
N ASN A 262 -13.99 -2.56 8.59
CA ASN A 262 -15.20 -2.49 7.77
C ASN A 262 -16.41 -2.98 8.59
N MET A 263 -17.29 -2.06 8.97
CA MET A 263 -18.43 -2.32 9.82
C MET A 263 -19.70 -2.60 9.01
N ASN A 264 -20.50 -3.58 9.43
CA ASN A 264 -21.84 -3.78 8.88
C ASN A 264 -22.88 -2.87 9.58
N GLU A 265 -22.65 -2.50 10.85
CA GLU A 265 -23.48 -1.59 11.64
C GLU A 265 -22.62 -0.66 12.50
N ALA A 266 -23.11 0.56 12.74
CA ALA A 266 -22.45 1.52 13.63
C ALA A 266 -22.53 1.04 15.10
N CYS A 267 -21.44 1.20 15.84
CA CYS A 267 -21.37 0.86 17.26
C CYS A 267 -20.18 1.54 17.96
N THR A 268 -20.15 1.46 19.28
CA THR A 268 -18.98 1.85 20.07
C THR A 268 -18.08 0.63 20.28
N TRP A 269 -16.84 0.71 19.80
CA TRP A 269 -15.79 -0.27 20.10
C TRP A 269 -15.15 0.06 21.44
N ILE A 270 -15.29 -0.86 22.40
CA ILE A 270 -14.65 -0.78 23.71
C ILE A 270 -13.38 -1.63 23.68
N LEU A 271 -12.25 -0.96 23.85
CA LEU A 271 -10.93 -1.56 23.87
C LEU A 271 -10.54 -2.03 25.27
N PRO A 272 -9.73 -3.10 25.36
CA PRO A 272 -9.25 -3.66 26.62
C PRO A 272 -8.19 -2.80 27.32
#